data_AF-A0A2N7XSU0-F1
#
_entry.id   AF-A0A2N7XSU0-F1
#
_cell.length_a   1.000
_cell.length_b   1.000
_cell.length_c   1.000
_cell.angle_alpha   90.00
_cell.angle_beta   90.00
_cell.angle_gamma   90.00
#
_symmetry.space_group_name_H-M   'P 1'
#
loop_
_entity.id
_entity.type
_entity.pdbx_description
1 polymer ?
#
loop_
_entity_poly.entity_id
_entity_poly.type
_entity_poly.pdbx_seq_one_letter_code
_entity_poly.pdbx_strand_id
1 'polypeptide(L)'
;FADRAAGYAAFLTAHRNKAVLRFIACGSVDDGKSTLIGRLLHDTKQIFDDQISALQRDSRKHGTQGAEVDLALLVDGLQAEREQGIT
;
A
#
# COMPACT_ATOMS: atom_id res chain seq x y z
N PHE A 1 -15.94 -18.87 -26.22
CA PHE A 1 -15.87 -17.40 -26.38
C PHE A 1 -17.00 -16.66 -25.67
N ALA A 2 -18.26 -17.11 -25.75
CA ALA A 2 -19.40 -16.46 -25.06
C ALA A 2 -19.30 -16.45 -23.51
N ASP A 3 -18.79 -17.54 -22.92
CA ASP A 3 -18.67 -17.69 -21.46
C ASP A 3 -17.72 -16.66 -20.80
N ARG A 4 -16.61 -16.32 -21.47
CA ARG A 4 -15.67 -15.28 -21.04
C ARG A 4 -16.28 -13.88 -21.05
N ALA A 5 -17.12 -13.59 -22.05
CA ALA A 5 -17.78 -12.29 -22.18
C ALA A 5 -18.86 -12.09 -21.10
N ALA A 6 -19.59 -13.15 -20.74
CA ALA A 6 -20.53 -13.15 -19.63
C ALA A 6 -19.83 -12.92 -18.29
N GLY A 7 -18.69 -13.60 -18.06
CA GLY A 7 -17.88 -13.38 -16.85
C GLY A 7 -17.35 -11.94 -16.73
N TYR A 8 -16.92 -11.33 -17.84
CA TYR A 8 -16.45 -9.95 -17.86
C TYR A 8 -17.57 -8.93 -17.58
N ALA A 9 -18.76 -9.13 -18.15
CA ALA A 9 -19.93 -8.27 -17.90
C ALA A 9 -20.40 -8.34 -16.44
N ALA A 10 -20.37 -9.52 -15.83
CA ALA A 10 -20.68 -9.71 -14.40
C ALA A 10 -19.64 -9.01 -13.51
N PHE A 11 -18.35 -9.13 -13.84
CA PHE A 11 -17.27 -8.45 -13.13
C PHE A 11 -17.41 -6.93 -13.16
N LEU A 12 -17.68 -6.34 -14.34
CA LEU A 12 -17.88 -4.90 -14.50
C LEU A 12 -19.09 -4.39 -13.72
N THR A 13 -20.20 -5.14 -13.75
CA THR A 13 -21.41 -4.78 -12.99
C THR A 13 -21.16 -4.78 -11.49
N ALA A 14 -20.44 -5.79 -10.98
CA ALA A 14 -20.08 -5.89 -9.56
C ALA A 14 -19.10 -4.79 -9.11
N HIS A 15 -18.29 -4.24 -10.02
CA HIS A 15 -17.29 -3.21 -9.70
C HIS A 15 -17.75 -1.78 -9.97
N ARG A 16 -18.78 -1.58 -10.80
CA ARG A 16 -19.29 -0.24 -11.20
C ARG A 16 -19.83 0.60 -10.04
N ASN A 17 -20.39 -0.04 -9.02
CA ASN A 17 -21.12 0.64 -7.94
C ASN A 17 -20.41 0.55 -6.58
N LYS A 18 -19.11 0.24 -6.55
CA LYS A 18 -18.38 0.20 -5.28
C LYS A 18 -18.31 1.61 -4.70
N ALA A 19 -18.85 1.77 -3.49
CA ALA A 19 -18.74 3.02 -2.75
C ALA A 19 -17.29 3.28 -2.34
N VAL A 20 -16.91 4.56 -2.31
CA VAL A 20 -15.59 4.98 -1.82
C VAL A 20 -15.55 4.80 -0.31
N LEU A 21 -14.64 3.96 0.17
CA LEU A 21 -14.33 3.82 1.60
C LEU A 21 -13.30 4.88 1.99
N ARG A 22 -13.62 5.71 2.98
CA ARG A 22 -12.68 6.62 3.64
C ARG A 22 -12.48 6.13 5.07
N PHE A 23 -11.24 5.86 5.45
CA PHE A 23 -10.90 5.46 6.81
C PHE A 23 -9.63 6.19 7.25
N ILE A 24 -9.43 6.25 8.57
CA ILE A 24 -8.25 6.82 9.20
C ILE A 24 -7.65 5.77 10.13
N ALA A 25 -6.33 5.69 10.20
CA ALA A 25 -5.62 4.89 11.20
C ALA A 25 -5.08 5.83 12.29
N CYS A 26 -5.41 5.57 13.56
CA CYS A 26 -4.93 6.35 14.71
C CYS A 26 -4.45 5.43 15.83
N GLY A 27 -3.46 5.89 16.61
CA GLY A 27 -2.74 5.10 17.61
C GLY A 27 -1.43 5.79 18.04
N SER A 28 -0.76 5.26 19.04
CA SER A 28 0.54 5.70 19.57
C SER A 28 1.65 5.65 18.51
N VAL A 29 2.80 6.28 18.81
CA VAL A 29 4.07 5.99 18.15
C VAL A 29 4.36 4.49 18.32
N ASP A 30 4.85 3.83 17.26
CA ASP A 30 5.10 2.37 17.17
C ASP A 30 3.89 1.42 17.08
N ASP A 31 2.65 1.91 17.06
CA ASP A 31 1.45 1.06 16.88
C ASP A 31 1.29 0.48 15.46
N GLY A 32 2.27 0.69 14.56
CA GLY A 32 2.27 0.12 13.22
C GLY A 32 1.20 0.69 12.27
N LYS A 33 0.69 1.90 12.54
CA LYS A 33 -0.31 2.60 11.70
C LYS A 33 0.11 2.66 10.22
N SER A 34 1.35 3.06 9.98
CA SER A 34 1.98 3.21 8.67
C SER A 34 2.17 1.85 8.00
N THR A 35 2.57 0.84 8.77
CA THR A 35 2.69 -0.55 8.32
C THR A 35 1.34 -1.12 7.87
N LEU A 36 0.26 -0.86 8.61
CA LEU A 36 -1.10 -1.29 8.26
C LEU A 36 -1.57 -0.65 6.94
N ILE A 37 -1.39 0.68 6.80
CA ILE A 37 -1.75 1.39 5.57
C ILE A 37 -0.90 0.88 4.39
N GLY A 38 0.41 0.72 4.58
CA GLY A 38 1.33 0.17 3.57
C GLY A 38 0.95 -1.24 3.12
N ARG A 39 0.55 -2.11 4.06
CA ARG A 39 0.06 -3.47 3.74
C ARG A 39 -1.23 -3.46 2.93
N LEU A 40 -2.19 -2.59 3.29
CA LEU A 40 -3.43 -2.44 2.53
C LEU A 40 -3.16 -1.96 1.09
N LEU A 41 -2.25 -1.02 0.90
CA LEU A 41 -1.87 -0.53 -0.43
C LEU A 41 -1.19 -1.62 -1.27
N HIS A 42 -0.30 -2.40 -0.65
CA HIS A 42 0.37 -3.53 -1.28
C HIS A 42 -0.63 -4.63 -1.68
N ASP A 43 -1.47 -5.09 -0.75
CA ASP A 43 -2.36 -6.23 -0.97
C ASP A 43 -3.51 -5.89 -1.95
N THR A 44 -3.87 -4.61 -2.08
CA THR A 44 -4.85 -4.13 -3.07
C THR A 44 -4.25 -3.94 -4.48
N LYS A 45 -2.96 -4.23 -4.68
CA LYS A 45 -2.23 -4.03 -5.95
C LYS A 45 -2.40 -2.61 -6.51
N GLN A 46 -2.57 -1.62 -5.64
CA GLN A 46 -2.66 -0.21 -6.02
C GLN A 46 -1.28 0.41 -6.26
N ILE A 47 -0.21 -0.34 -5.99
CA ILE A 47 1.17 0.10 -6.18
C ILE A 47 1.67 -0.42 -7.53
N PHE A 48 2.12 0.50 -8.38
CA PHE A 48 2.75 0.15 -9.65
C PHE A 48 4.13 -0.49 -9.44
N ASP A 49 4.57 -1.36 -10.35
CA ASP A 49 5.81 -2.14 -10.23
C ASP A 49 7.08 -1.27 -10.13
N ASP A 50 7.06 -0.09 -10.75
CA ASP A 50 8.11 0.93 -10.66
C ASP A 50 8.22 1.53 -9.24
N GLN A 51 7.09 1.73 -8.56
CA GLN A 51 7.06 2.18 -7.18
C GLN A 51 7.50 1.09 -6.20
N ILE A 52 7.13 -0.18 -6.43
CA ILE A 52 7.67 -1.31 -5.65
C ILE A 52 9.19 -1.41 -5.82
N SER A 53 9.68 -1.24 -7.04
CA SER A 53 11.13 -1.27 -7.32
C SER A 53 11.88 -0.12 -6.64
N ALA A 54 11.27 1.07 -6.55
CA ALA A 54 11.82 2.19 -5.81
C ALA A 54 11.85 1.92 -4.30
N LEU A 55 10.75 1.41 -3.74
CA LEU A 55 10.63 0.99 -2.34
C LEU A 55 11.65 -0.07 -1.94
N GLN A 56 11.88 -1.07 -2.79
CA GLN A 56 12.91 -2.10 -2.55
C GLN A 56 14.32 -1.51 -2.46
N ARG A 57 14.62 -0.46 -3.23
CA ARG A 57 15.91 0.24 -3.15
C ARG A 57 16.01 1.09 -1.88
N ASP A 58 14.93 1.75 -1.49
CA ASP A 58 14.91 2.63 -0.32
C ASP A 58 14.90 1.82 0.98
N SER A 59 14.17 0.71 1.02
CA SER A 59 14.16 -0.26 2.11
C SER A 59 15.56 -0.88 2.35
N ARG A 60 16.36 -1.10 1.31
CA ARG A 60 17.77 -1.53 1.48
C ARG A 60 18.68 -0.47 2.10
N LYS A 61 18.33 0.82 2.01
CA LYS A 61 19.12 1.93 2.55
C LYS A 61 18.65 2.41 3.92
N HIS A 62 17.35 2.40 4.17
CA HIS A 62 16.71 3.02 5.35
C HIS A 62 15.74 2.07 6.07
N GLY A 63 15.59 0.83 5.60
CA GLY A 63 14.58 -0.10 6.11
C GLY A 63 14.91 -0.61 7.51
N THR A 64 13.87 -0.68 8.33
CA THR A 64 13.93 -1.23 9.69
C THR A 64 13.69 -2.74 9.73
N GLN A 65 13.20 -3.31 8.62
CA GLN A 65 12.82 -4.74 8.49
C GLN A 65 13.88 -5.64 7.82
N GLY A 66 15.11 -5.16 7.64
CA GLY A 66 16.21 -5.97 7.11
C GLY A 66 16.07 -6.31 5.61
N ALA A 67 15.72 -7.56 5.29
CA ALA A 67 15.63 -8.06 3.90
C ALA A 67 14.21 -8.01 3.30
N GLU A 68 13.20 -7.78 4.15
CA GLU A 68 11.80 -7.63 3.75
C GLU A 68 11.54 -6.19 3.26
N VAL A 69 10.60 -6.03 2.34
CA VAL A 69 10.23 -4.70 1.82
C VAL A 69 9.52 -3.93 2.91
N ASP A 70 10.15 -2.84 3.35
CA ASP A 70 9.60 -1.95 4.38
C ASP A 70 8.48 -1.08 3.77
N LEU A 71 7.26 -1.58 3.87
CA LEU A 71 6.06 -0.95 3.31
C LEU A 71 5.66 0.35 4.04
N ALA A 72 6.21 0.62 5.23
CA ALA A 72 5.98 1.88 5.93
C ALA A 72 6.58 3.07 5.16
N LEU A 73 7.69 2.85 4.44
CA LEU A 73 8.36 3.86 3.61
C LEU A 73 7.50 4.38 2.44
N LEU A 74 6.41 3.69 2.07
CA LEU A 74 5.46 4.15 1.06
C LEU A 74 4.58 5.28 1.60
N VAL A 75 4.31 5.26 2.91
CA VAL A 75 3.36 6.14 3.59
C VAL A 75 4.10 7.24 4.35
N ASP A 76 5.33 6.98 4.82
CA ASP A 76 6.26 7.96 5.37
C ASP A 76 6.82 8.86 4.25
N GLY A 77 6.00 9.82 3.83
CA GLY A 77 6.25 10.69 2.69
C GLY A 77 7.11 11.92 3.00
N LEU A 78 7.29 12.29 4.27
CA LEU A 78 8.09 13.45 4.65
C LEU A 78 9.53 13.05 4.99
N GLN A 79 10.49 13.70 4.36
CA GLN A 79 11.92 13.52 4.68
C GLN A 79 12.22 13.78 6.17
N ALA A 80 11.44 14.66 6.82
CA ALA A 80 11.53 14.95 8.25
C ALA A 80 11.03 13.80 9.16
N GLU A 81 10.02 13.05 8.74
CA GLU A 81 9.53 11.84 9.42
C GLU A 81 10.59 10.74 9.36
N ARG A 82 11.24 10.61 8.21
CA ARG A 82 12.33 9.63 7.95
C ARG A 82 13.58 9.90 8.80
N GLU A 83 13.91 11.16 9.06
CA GLU A 83 15.06 11.55 9.88
C GLU A 83 14.80 11.39 11.39
N GLN A 84 13.53 11.37 11.82
CA GLN A 84 13.13 11.30 13.23
C GLN A 84 12.50 9.96 13.63
N GLY A 85 12.21 9.07 12.69
CA GLY A 85 11.61 7.76 12.95
C GLY A 85 10.17 7.83 13.46
N ILE A 86 9.41 8.86 13.05
CA ILE A 86 8.02 9.07 13.45
C ILE A 86 7.10 9.07 12.23
N THR A 87 5.85 8.63 12.42
CA THR A 87 4.72 8.80 11.48
C THR A 87 3.52 9.42 12.17
#